data_AF-A0A2E3QNB2-F1
#
_entry.id   AF-A0A2E3QNB2-F1
#
_cell.length_a   1.000
_cell.length_b   1.000
_cell.length_c   1.000
_cell.angle_alpha   90.00
_cell.angle_beta   90.00
_cell.angle_gamma   90.00
#
_symmetry.space_group_name_H-M   'P 1'
#
loop_
_entity.id
_entity.type
_entity.pdbx_description
1 polymer ?
#
loop_
_entity_poly.entity_id
_entity_poly.type
_entity_poly.pdbx_seq_one_letter_code
_entity_poly.pdbx_strand_id
1 'polypeptide(L)'
;MMEMVEAARIIDQATNSSLIILDELGRGTSTEDGFAIAYSILEYICKKIKCITLFATHYKELCKIKKKFPQIHNKTLEIKKWNEEIIFHYKIIDGISEGSFGIHVAKLAGLEESIITRAKTILSHLKKQKLTEFPQDNLKDISINKQESKNSRIIDEIKKLDLDNLSPKDSLDLLYTIKKNYLENK
;
A
#
# COMPACT_ATOMS: atom_id res chain seq x y z
N MET A 1 1.29 24.76 -10.33
CA MET A 1 0.74 25.88 -11.13
C MET A 1 0.12 25.40 -12.43
N MET A 2 0.81 24.65 -13.29
CA MET A 2 0.29 24.15 -14.58
C MET A 2 -1.05 23.40 -14.47
N GLU A 3 -1.15 22.43 -13.55
CA GLU A 3 -2.39 21.69 -13.26
C GLU A 3 -3.61 22.59 -13.04
N MET A 4 -3.45 23.69 -12.27
CA MET A 4 -4.55 24.61 -11.99
C MET A 4 -4.92 25.48 -13.20
N VAL A 5 -3.96 25.80 -14.07
CA VAL A 5 -4.22 26.53 -15.31
C VAL A 5 -5.02 25.65 -16.29
N GLU A 6 -4.69 24.36 -16.36
CA GLU A 6 -5.43 23.39 -17.18
C GLU A 6 -6.84 23.19 -16.64
N ALA A 7 -7.00 22.98 -15.33
CA ALA A 7 -8.30 22.88 -14.69
C ALA A 7 -9.15 24.14 -14.93
N ALA A 8 -8.57 25.34 -14.79
CA ALA A 8 -9.27 26.59 -15.06
C ALA A 8 -9.78 26.66 -16.50
N ARG A 9 -8.95 26.29 -17.49
CA ARG A 9 -9.36 26.27 -18.91
C ARG A 9 -10.49 25.28 -19.18
N ILE A 10 -10.41 24.07 -18.60
CA ILE A 10 -11.47 23.06 -18.73
C ILE A 10 -12.79 23.62 -18.20
N ILE A 11 -12.77 24.22 -17.01
CA ILE A 11 -13.98 24.73 -16.35
C ILE A 11 -14.55 25.95 -17.07
N ASP A 12 -13.70 26.83 -17.61
CA ASP A 12 -14.12 28.03 -18.34
C ASP A 12 -14.76 27.70 -19.70
N GLN A 13 -14.28 26.65 -20.38
CA GLN A 13 -14.73 26.31 -21.74
C GLN A 13 -15.80 25.22 -21.78
N ALA A 14 -15.94 24.41 -20.72
CA ALA A 14 -16.87 23.29 -20.73
C ALA A 14 -18.33 23.77 -20.76
N THR A 15 -19.11 23.07 -21.58
CA THR A 15 -20.55 23.27 -21.71
C THR A 15 -21.28 22.01 -21.28
N ASN A 16 -22.62 22.03 -21.24
CA ASN A 16 -23.42 20.85 -20.94
C ASN A 16 -23.21 19.67 -21.91
N SER A 17 -22.65 19.94 -23.10
CA SER A 17 -22.40 18.96 -24.16
C SER A 17 -20.96 18.43 -24.15
N SER A 18 -20.15 18.82 -23.17
CA SER A 18 -18.75 18.40 -23.03
C SER A 18 -18.62 17.05 -22.31
N LEU A 19 -17.48 16.40 -22.50
CA LEU A 19 -16.99 15.31 -21.65
C LEU A 19 -15.75 15.80 -20.91
N ILE A 20 -15.82 15.85 -19.58
CA ILE A 20 -14.70 16.20 -18.72
C ILE A 20 -14.07 14.92 -18.17
N ILE A 21 -12.73 14.83 -18.22
CA ILE A 21 -11.95 13.76 -17.59
C ILE A 21 -10.94 14.43 -16.67
N LEU A 22 -11.06 14.20 -15.37
CA LEU A 22 -10.14 14.69 -14.34
C LEU A 22 -9.44 13.48 -13.72
N ASP A 23 -8.11 13.48 -13.77
CA ASP A 23 -7.29 12.44 -13.16
C ASP A 23 -6.47 13.07 -12.03
N GLU A 24 -6.85 12.73 -10.80
CA GLU A 24 -6.08 13.03 -9.59
C GLU A 24 -5.78 14.52 -9.35
N LEU A 25 -6.75 15.37 -9.67
CA LEU A 25 -6.71 16.81 -9.43
C LEU A 25 -6.54 17.14 -7.93
N GLY A 26 -5.61 18.05 -7.61
CA GLY A 26 -5.31 18.55 -6.28
C GLY A 26 -4.08 17.93 -5.63
N ARG A 27 -3.35 17.03 -6.30
CA ARG A 27 -2.20 16.33 -5.70
C ARG A 27 -0.93 17.16 -5.51
N GLY A 28 -0.78 18.27 -6.24
CA GLY A 28 0.43 19.10 -6.21
C GLY A 28 0.55 20.10 -5.05
N THR A 29 -0.37 20.05 -4.07
CA THR A 29 -0.46 21.02 -2.96
C THR A 29 -0.76 20.29 -1.63
N SER A 30 -1.04 21.04 -0.56
CA SER A 30 -1.51 20.47 0.70
C SER A 30 -2.74 19.59 0.48
N THR A 31 -2.87 18.53 1.28
CA THR A 31 -3.96 17.56 1.11
C THR A 31 -5.32 18.24 1.29
N GLU A 32 -5.40 19.19 2.22
CA GLU A 32 -6.58 19.96 2.55
C GLU A 32 -6.97 20.93 1.43
N ASP A 33 -6.01 21.70 0.89
CA ASP A 33 -6.27 22.64 -0.21
C ASP A 33 -6.66 21.88 -1.48
N GLY A 34 -5.93 20.80 -1.79
CA GLY A 34 -6.19 19.95 -2.93
C GLY A 34 -7.59 19.35 -2.90
N PHE A 35 -7.98 18.82 -1.73
CA PHE A 35 -9.33 18.32 -1.49
C PHE A 35 -10.39 19.42 -1.65
N ALA A 36 -10.18 20.60 -1.06
CA ALA A 36 -11.13 21.70 -1.12
C ALA A 36 -11.37 22.17 -2.56
N ILE A 37 -10.29 22.33 -3.34
CA ILE A 37 -10.35 22.72 -4.75
C ILE A 37 -11.08 21.65 -5.57
N ALA A 38 -10.70 20.38 -5.43
CA ALA A 38 -11.34 19.26 -6.13
C ALA A 38 -12.85 19.18 -5.82
N TYR A 39 -13.22 19.37 -4.54
CA TYR A 39 -14.62 19.42 -4.11
C TYR A 39 -15.38 20.57 -4.76
N SER A 40 -14.83 21.78 -4.70
CA SER A 40 -15.46 22.97 -5.28
C SER A 40 -15.64 22.86 -6.79
N ILE A 41 -14.66 22.29 -7.50
CA ILE A 41 -14.74 22.06 -8.95
C ILE A 41 -15.84 21.04 -9.28
N LEU A 42 -15.87 19.90 -8.58
CA LEU A 42 -16.92 18.91 -8.79
C LEU A 42 -18.31 19.47 -8.49
N GLU A 43 -18.46 20.26 -7.42
CA GLU A 43 -19.70 20.96 -7.10
C GLU A 43 -20.10 21.95 -8.21
N TYR A 44 -19.14 22.72 -8.74
CA TYR A 44 -19.38 23.66 -9.83
C TYR A 44 -19.86 22.94 -11.10
N ILE A 45 -19.19 21.85 -11.48
CA ILE A 45 -19.60 21.01 -12.62
C ILE A 45 -21.03 20.52 -12.41
N CYS A 46 -21.36 19.96 -11.24
CA CYS A 46 -22.71 19.43 -10.97
C CYS A 46 -23.81 20.50 -10.98
N LYS A 47 -23.51 21.73 -10.53
CA LYS A 47 -24.51 22.81 -10.41
C LYS A 47 -24.66 23.65 -11.67
N LYS A 48 -23.54 23.98 -12.33
CA LYS A 48 -23.48 24.98 -13.41
C LYS A 48 -23.33 24.33 -14.77
N ILE A 49 -22.30 23.52 -14.97
CA ILE A 49 -21.94 22.97 -16.29
C ILE A 49 -22.87 21.81 -16.68
N LYS A 50 -23.11 20.87 -15.76
CA LYS A 50 -24.00 19.70 -15.89
C LYS A 50 -23.64 18.78 -17.08
N CYS A 51 -22.35 18.62 -17.35
CA CYS A 51 -21.85 17.75 -18.40
C CYS A 51 -21.46 16.36 -17.88
N ILE A 52 -21.19 15.44 -18.79
CA ILE A 52 -20.65 14.11 -18.43
C ILE A 52 -19.23 14.31 -17.89
N THR A 53 -18.94 13.72 -16.74
CA THR A 53 -17.65 13.87 -16.07
C THR A 53 -17.16 12.55 -15.50
N LEU A 54 -15.92 12.20 -15.81
CA LEU A 54 -15.16 11.14 -15.14
C LEU A 54 -14.14 11.81 -14.22
N PHE A 55 -14.18 11.49 -12.94
CA PHE A 55 -13.26 12.03 -11.94
C PHE A 55 -12.58 10.88 -11.21
N ALA A 56 -11.33 10.59 -11.57
CA ALA A 56 -10.47 9.67 -10.82
C ALA A 56 -9.79 10.43 -9.67
N THR A 57 -9.88 9.89 -8.45
CA THR A 57 -9.36 10.57 -7.25
C THR A 57 -8.95 9.58 -6.16
N HIS A 58 -7.92 9.94 -5.41
CA HIS A 58 -7.55 9.31 -4.15
C HIS A 58 -8.30 9.85 -2.93
N TYR A 59 -9.03 10.97 -3.06
CA TYR A 59 -9.79 11.56 -1.95
C TYR A 59 -11.07 10.77 -1.68
N LYS A 60 -11.02 9.87 -0.69
CA LYS A 60 -12.19 9.07 -0.28
C LYS A 60 -13.32 9.92 0.27
N GLU A 61 -12.96 11.03 0.90
CA GLU A 61 -13.85 12.05 1.44
C GLU A 61 -14.69 12.67 0.32
N LEU A 62 -14.13 12.82 -0.88
CA LEU A 62 -14.82 13.41 -2.02
C LEU A 62 -15.99 12.53 -2.46
N CYS A 63 -15.87 11.21 -2.39
CA CYS A 63 -16.95 10.28 -2.72
C CYS A 63 -18.23 10.46 -1.87
N LYS A 64 -18.14 11.10 -0.69
CA LYS A 64 -19.31 11.39 0.15
C LYS A 64 -20.22 12.47 -0.45
N ILE A 65 -19.73 13.23 -1.43
CA ILE A 65 -20.46 14.30 -2.11
C ILE A 65 -21.73 13.79 -2.82
N LYS A 66 -21.79 12.49 -3.17
CA LYS A 66 -22.99 11.79 -3.69
C LYS A 66 -24.23 12.02 -2.82
N LYS A 67 -24.08 12.19 -1.50
CA LYS A 67 -25.21 12.47 -0.59
C LYS A 67 -25.90 13.80 -0.92
N LYS A 68 -25.16 14.77 -1.48
CA LYS A 68 -25.65 16.10 -1.88
C LYS A 68 -26.07 16.16 -3.35
N PHE A 69 -25.42 15.38 -4.21
CA PHE A 69 -25.68 15.32 -5.64
C PHE A 69 -25.98 13.88 -6.05
N PRO A 70 -27.27 13.46 -6.10
CA PRO A 70 -27.66 12.08 -6.36
C PRO A 70 -27.30 11.58 -7.76
N GLN A 71 -27.04 12.49 -8.71
CA GLN A 71 -26.53 12.15 -10.05
C GLN A 71 -25.09 11.64 -10.07
N ILE A 72 -24.37 11.69 -8.94
CA ILE A 72 -23.00 11.18 -8.84
C ILE A 72 -23.03 9.68 -8.54
N HIS A 73 -22.31 8.92 -9.35
CA HIS A 73 -22.15 7.49 -9.20
C HIS A 73 -20.71 7.15 -8.83
N ASN A 74 -20.48 6.71 -7.59
CA ASN A 74 -19.16 6.27 -7.15
C ASN A 74 -18.84 4.89 -7.76
N LYS A 75 -17.70 4.83 -8.44
CA LYS A 75 -17.14 3.61 -9.01
C LYS A 75 -15.75 3.37 -8.41
N THR A 76 -15.37 2.11 -8.28
CA THR A 76 -14.03 1.70 -7.84
C THR A 76 -13.55 0.50 -8.65
N LEU A 77 -12.25 0.26 -8.69
CA LEU A 77 -11.71 -0.99 -9.23
C LEU A 77 -11.90 -2.13 -8.22
N GLU A 78 -12.30 -3.29 -8.73
CA GLU A 78 -12.41 -4.53 -7.96
C GLU A 78 -11.03 -5.02 -7.53
N ILE A 79 -10.93 -5.34 -6.25
CA ILE A 79 -9.71 -5.82 -5.62
C ILE A 79 -10.04 -7.12 -4.90
N LYS A 80 -9.28 -8.19 -5.15
CA LYS A 80 -9.38 -9.45 -4.41
C LYS A 80 -8.16 -9.67 -3.54
N LYS A 81 -8.39 -10.15 -2.32
CA LYS A 81 -7.34 -10.57 -1.39
C LYS A 81 -7.23 -12.08 -1.42
N TRP A 82 -6.02 -12.60 -1.61
CA TRP A 82 -5.72 -14.03 -1.63
C TRP A 82 -4.39 -14.27 -0.95
N ASN A 83 -4.34 -15.10 0.11
CA ASN A 83 -3.09 -15.43 0.82
C ASN A 83 -2.19 -14.22 1.16
N GLU A 84 -2.79 -13.14 1.70
CA GLU A 84 -2.12 -11.85 1.99
C GLU A 84 -1.63 -11.07 0.76
N GLU A 85 -1.91 -11.55 -0.44
CA GLU A 85 -1.70 -10.85 -1.70
C GLU A 85 -2.95 -10.14 -2.18
N ILE A 86 -2.75 -9.07 -2.93
CA ILE A 86 -3.78 -8.27 -3.55
C ILE A 86 -3.69 -8.47 -5.06
N ILE A 87 -4.81 -8.89 -5.64
CA ILE A 87 -4.98 -9.10 -7.07
C ILE A 87 -5.86 -7.98 -7.60
N PHE A 88 -5.33 -7.22 -8.57
CA PHE A 88 -6.06 -6.18 -9.27
C PHE A 88 -6.81 -6.80 -10.45
N HIS A 89 -8.14 -6.77 -10.40
CA HIS A 89 -9.00 -7.38 -11.42
C HIS A 89 -9.22 -6.48 -12.64
N TYR A 90 -8.82 -5.21 -12.57
CA TYR A 90 -9.09 -4.17 -13.57
C TYR A 90 -10.57 -4.02 -13.97
N LYS A 91 -11.48 -4.53 -13.12
CA LYS A 91 -12.92 -4.47 -13.31
C LYS A 91 -13.49 -3.29 -12.53
N ILE A 92 -14.27 -2.45 -13.19
CA ILE A 92 -14.97 -1.33 -12.54
C ILE A 92 -16.26 -1.87 -11.89
N ILE A 93 -16.46 -1.56 -10.60
CA ILE A 93 -17.63 -1.94 -9.82
C ILE A 93 -18.23 -0.70 -9.12
N ASP A 94 -19.50 -0.79 -8.72
CA ASP A 94 -20.13 0.23 -7.88
C ASP A 94 -19.55 0.22 -6.47
N GLY A 95 -19.23 1.40 -5.94
CA GLY A 95 -18.74 1.55 -4.58
C GLY A 95 -17.60 2.56 -4.44
N ILE A 96 -16.98 2.53 -3.27
CA ILE A 96 -15.81 3.34 -2.90
C ILE A 96 -14.72 2.35 -2.48
N SER A 97 -13.46 2.68 -2.78
CA SER A 97 -12.33 1.83 -2.39
C SER A 97 -12.25 1.60 -0.87
N GLU A 98 -12.15 0.33 -0.48
CA GLU A 98 -12.06 -0.12 0.93
C GLU A 98 -10.76 0.29 1.64
N GLY A 99 -9.67 0.56 0.90
CA GLY A 99 -8.34 0.76 1.49
C GLY A 99 -7.39 1.58 0.63
N SER A 100 -6.24 1.92 1.18
CA SER A 100 -5.09 2.43 0.41
C SER A 100 -4.04 1.32 0.40
N PHE A 101 -3.63 0.90 -0.79
CA PHE A 101 -2.82 -0.32 -0.96
C PHE A 101 -1.38 -0.01 -1.38
N GLY A 102 -0.88 1.20 -1.13
CA GLY A 102 0.43 1.66 -1.59
C GLY A 102 1.60 0.76 -1.15
N ILE A 103 1.62 0.32 0.11
CA ILE A 103 2.65 -0.61 0.61
C ILE A 103 2.58 -1.96 -0.12
N HIS A 104 1.37 -2.42 -0.44
CA HIS A 104 1.20 -3.68 -1.18
C HIS A 104 1.67 -3.56 -2.63
N VAL A 105 1.32 -2.45 -3.28
CA VAL A 105 1.80 -2.13 -4.64
C VAL A 105 3.32 -2.05 -4.66
N ALA A 106 3.94 -1.46 -3.64
CA ALA A 106 5.39 -1.42 -3.49
C ALA A 106 6.01 -2.83 -3.38
N LYS A 107 5.39 -3.73 -2.60
CA LYS A 107 5.85 -5.13 -2.51
C LYS A 107 5.76 -5.83 -3.87
N LEU A 108 4.64 -5.67 -4.58
CA LEU A 108 4.47 -6.24 -5.92
C LEU A 108 5.45 -5.66 -6.96
N ALA A 109 5.85 -4.40 -6.79
CA ALA A 109 6.87 -3.76 -7.63
C ALA A 109 8.30 -4.25 -7.34
N GLY A 110 8.48 -5.15 -6.37
CA GLY A 110 9.78 -5.73 -6.03
C GLY A 110 10.65 -4.85 -5.13
N LEU A 111 10.06 -3.91 -4.39
CA LEU A 111 10.83 -3.18 -3.37
C LEU A 111 11.32 -4.13 -2.28
N GLU A 112 12.52 -3.84 -1.76
CA GLU A 112 13.17 -4.67 -0.74
C GLU A 112 12.29 -4.84 0.51
N GLU A 113 12.24 -6.06 1.06
CA GLU A 113 11.37 -6.38 2.21
C GLU A 113 11.69 -5.54 3.45
N SER A 114 12.94 -5.09 3.60
CA SER A 114 13.36 -4.16 4.66
C SER A 114 12.61 -2.83 4.58
N ILE A 115 12.45 -2.27 3.38
CA ILE A 115 11.68 -1.04 3.10
C ILE A 115 10.20 -1.28 3.37
N ILE A 116 9.65 -2.40 2.90
CA ILE A 116 8.23 -2.76 3.11
C ILE A 116 7.92 -2.87 4.61
N THR A 117 8.80 -3.55 5.37
CA THR A 117 8.65 -3.72 6.82
C THR A 117 8.72 -2.38 7.53
N ARG A 118 9.69 -1.52 7.19
CA ARG A 118 9.81 -0.18 7.79
C ARG A 118 8.59 0.68 7.48
N ALA A 119 8.10 0.67 6.24
CA ALA A 119 6.91 1.41 5.84
C ALA A 119 5.66 0.98 6.63
N LYS A 120 5.47 -0.34 6.86
CA LYS A 120 4.38 -0.86 7.71
C LYS A 120 4.49 -0.34 9.14
N THR A 121 5.70 -0.33 9.72
CA THR A 121 5.95 0.18 11.06
C THR A 121 5.62 1.67 11.17
N ILE A 122 6.13 2.49 10.23
CA ILE A 122 5.84 3.94 10.19
C ILE A 122 4.33 4.19 10.05
N LEU A 123 3.66 3.51 9.13
CA LEU A 123 2.22 3.66 8.93
C LEU A 123 1.41 3.29 10.18
N SER A 124 1.84 2.24 10.91
CA SER A 124 1.19 1.83 12.16
C SER A 124 1.33 2.90 13.26
N HIS A 125 2.46 3.60 13.30
CA HIS A 125 2.70 4.72 14.22
C HIS A 125 1.85 5.93 13.87
N LEU A 126 1.85 6.34 12.60
CA LEU A 126 1.07 7.47 12.09
C LEU A 126 -0.45 7.29 12.29
N LYS A 127 -0.95 6.06 12.34
CA LYS A 127 -2.36 5.77 12.68
C LYS A 127 -2.66 5.87 14.17
N LYS A 128 -1.67 5.65 15.04
CA LYS A 128 -1.83 5.65 16.51
C LYS A 128 -1.54 7.02 17.13
N GLN A 129 -0.60 7.79 16.59
CA GLN A 129 -0.24 9.13 17.05
C GLN A 129 -0.63 10.19 16.00
N LYS A 130 -1.11 11.36 16.45
CA LYS A 130 -1.27 12.54 15.60
C LYS A 130 0.11 13.07 15.22
N LEU A 131 0.64 12.68 14.05
CA LEU A 131 1.68 13.32 13.20
C LEU A 131 2.95 13.97 13.81
N THR A 132 3.14 14.05 15.13
CA THR A 132 4.20 14.87 15.75
C THR A 132 5.45 14.09 16.12
N GLU A 133 5.40 12.76 16.11
CA GLU A 133 6.55 11.91 16.45
C GLU A 133 6.72 10.83 15.38
N PHE A 134 7.78 10.97 14.57
CA PHE A 134 8.27 9.85 13.81
C PHE A 134 8.91 8.86 14.78
N PRO A 135 8.73 7.54 14.60
CA PRO A 135 9.41 6.56 15.42
C PRO A 135 10.92 6.82 15.31
N GLN A 136 11.52 7.31 16.41
CA GLN A 136 12.96 7.56 16.50
C GLN A 136 13.67 6.29 16.04
N ASP A 137 14.58 6.43 15.09
CA ASP A 137 15.42 5.30 14.71
C ASP A 137 16.27 4.95 15.93
N ASN A 138 15.90 3.88 16.63
CA ASN A 138 16.92 3.02 17.20
C ASN A 138 17.67 2.43 16.00
N LEU A 139 18.65 3.19 15.47
CA LEU A 139 19.64 2.77 14.48
C LEU A 139 20.47 1.55 14.93
N LYS A 140 20.13 0.92 16.06
CA LYS A 140 20.65 -0.37 16.52
C LYS A 140 19.88 -1.57 15.95
N ASP A 141 18.70 -1.35 15.35
CA ASP A 141 17.86 -2.45 14.83
C ASP A 141 17.83 -2.57 13.30
N ILE A 142 18.68 -1.83 12.58
CA ILE A 142 19.14 -2.27 11.24
C ILE A 142 20.28 -3.29 11.43
N SER A 143 20.04 -4.23 12.33
CA SER A 143 20.74 -5.51 12.30
C SER A 143 20.06 -6.27 11.18
N ILE A 144 20.75 -6.39 10.05
CA ILE A 144 20.52 -7.46 9.08
C ILE A 144 20.29 -8.73 9.91
N ASN A 145 19.05 -9.22 9.90
CA ASN A 145 18.63 -10.56 10.24
C ASN A 145 19.32 -11.22 11.46
N LYS A 146 18.63 -11.31 12.61
CA LYS A 146 18.87 -12.43 13.55
C LYS A 146 17.60 -13.22 13.84
N GLN A 147 17.08 -13.90 12.82
CA GLN A 147 16.67 -15.29 13.00
C GLN A 147 17.87 -16.22 13.34
N GLU A 148 19.09 -15.70 13.50
CA GLU A 148 20.26 -16.43 14.01
C GLU A 148 20.13 -16.86 15.48
N SER A 149 19.09 -16.49 16.23
CA SER A 149 18.97 -16.95 17.63
C SER A 149 18.34 -18.34 17.78
N LYS A 150 17.60 -18.86 16.79
CA LYS A 150 16.99 -20.21 16.87
C LYS A 150 17.79 -21.30 16.16
N ASN A 151 18.52 -20.96 15.09
CA ASN A 151 19.29 -21.93 14.31
C ASN A 151 20.81 -21.91 14.59
N SER A 152 21.33 -20.96 15.39
CA SER A 152 22.78 -20.86 15.65
C SER A 152 23.37 -22.14 16.23
N ARG A 153 22.68 -22.80 17.16
CA ARG A 153 23.15 -24.07 17.74
C ARG A 153 23.32 -25.17 16.71
N ILE A 154 22.34 -25.35 15.82
CA ILE A 154 22.37 -26.39 14.78
C ILE A 154 23.44 -26.05 13.73
N ILE A 155 23.59 -24.78 13.37
CA ILE A 155 24.61 -24.32 12.42
C ILE A 155 26.02 -24.53 12.99
N ASP A 156 26.22 -24.28 14.29
CA ASP A 156 27.51 -24.50 14.96
C ASP A 156 27.83 -25.99 15.13
N GLU A 157 26.81 -26.84 15.33
CA GLU A 157 26.97 -28.30 15.32
C GLU A 157 27.38 -28.81 13.94
N ILE A 158 26.70 -28.35 12.87
CA ILE A 158 27.02 -28.70 11.47
C ILE A 158 28.45 -28.27 11.09
N LYS A 159 28.90 -27.08 11.53
CA LYS A 159 30.26 -26.60 11.24
C LYS A 159 31.37 -27.40 11.90
N LYS A 160 31.09 -28.13 12.99
CA LYS A 160 32.07 -28.94 13.72
C LYS A 160 32.14 -30.39 13.25
N LEU A 161 31.27 -30.78 12.33
CA LEU A 161 31.22 -32.14 11.82
C LEU A 161 32.30 -32.36 10.77
N ASP A 162 33.07 -33.43 10.98
CA ASP A 162 34.08 -33.90 10.04
C ASP A 162 33.43 -34.90 9.07
N LEU A 163 33.09 -34.41 7.87
CA LEU A 163 32.37 -35.17 6.85
C LEU A 163 33.22 -36.27 6.23
N ASP A 164 34.54 -36.18 6.29
CA ASP A 164 35.45 -37.12 5.65
C ASP A 164 35.67 -38.39 6.48
N ASN A 165 35.33 -38.34 7.78
CA ASN A 165 35.47 -39.45 8.73
C ASN A 165 34.13 -40.04 9.21
N LEU A 166 33.01 -39.62 8.63
CA LEU A 166 31.68 -40.11 9.00
C LEU A 166 31.30 -41.37 8.22
N SER A 167 30.86 -42.42 8.94
CA SER A 167 30.27 -43.58 8.27
C SER A 167 28.87 -43.24 7.74
N PRO A 168 28.38 -43.93 6.69
CA PRO A 168 27.03 -43.71 6.17
C PRO A 168 25.93 -43.92 7.21
N LYS A 169 26.16 -44.82 8.18
CA LYS A 169 25.22 -45.09 9.27
C LYS A 169 25.18 -43.94 10.28
N ASP A 170 26.35 -43.47 10.71
CA ASP A 170 26.46 -42.36 11.67
C ASP A 170 25.91 -41.06 11.07
N SER A 171 26.09 -40.87 9.76
CA SER A 171 25.52 -39.74 9.03
C SER A 171 23.98 -39.72 9.08
N LEU A 172 23.36 -40.90 8.95
CA LEU A 172 21.91 -41.03 9.01
C LEU A 172 21.38 -40.77 10.43
N ASP A 173 22.03 -41.34 11.45
CA ASP A 173 21.68 -41.17 12.86
C ASP A 173 21.82 -39.70 13.31
N LEU A 174 22.82 -39.00 12.78
CA LEU A 174 23.02 -37.57 12.98
C LEU A 174 21.88 -36.73 12.38
N LEU A 175 21.42 -37.05 11.17
CA LEU A 175 20.28 -36.36 10.53
C LEU A 175 18.99 -36.53 11.33
N TYR A 176 18.75 -37.73 11.89
CA TYR A 176 17.60 -37.96 12.77
C TYR A 176 17.68 -37.12 14.06
N THR A 177 18.87 -37.02 14.65
CA THR A 177 19.14 -36.20 15.83
C THR A 177 18.88 -34.71 15.57
N ILE A 178 19.42 -34.17 14.47
CA ILE A 178 19.24 -32.76 14.07
C ILE A 178 17.75 -32.47 13.83
N LYS A 179 17.04 -33.36 13.14
CA LYS A 179 15.60 -33.23 12.88
C LYS A 179 14.79 -33.23 14.18
N LYS A 180 15.13 -34.11 15.13
CA LYS A 180 14.47 -34.16 16.45
C LYS A 180 14.70 -32.86 17.23
N ASN A 181 15.94 -32.39 17.30
CA ASN A 181 16.30 -31.15 18.00
C ASN A 181 15.63 -29.91 17.39
N TYR A 182 15.40 -29.89 16.07
CA TYR A 182 14.68 -28.81 15.41
C TYR A 182 13.16 -28.82 15.73
N LEU A 183 12.56 -30.00 15.86
CA LEU A 183 11.13 -30.15 16.15
C LEU A 183 10.79 -29.92 17.62
N GLU A 184 11.68 -30.25 18.56
CA GLU A 184 11.48 -30.02 20.01
C GLU A 184 11.63 -28.53 20.41
N ASN A 185 12.29 -27.71 19.57
CA ASN A 185 12.46 -26.25 19.79
C ASN A 185 11.37 -25.38 19.11
N LYS A 186 10.25 -26.00 18.71
CA LYS A 186 9.12 -25.36 18.02
C LYS A 186 7.99 -25.04 19.00
#